data_AF-A0A2G9HBR4-F1
#
_entry.id   AF-A0A2G9HBR4-F1
#
_cell.length_a   1.000
_cell.length_b   1.000
_cell.length_c   1.000
_cell.angle_alpha   90.00
_cell.angle_beta   90.00
_cell.angle_gamma   90.00
#
_symmetry.space_group_name_H-M   'P 1'
#
loop_
_entity.id
_entity.type
_entity.pdbx_description
1 polymer ?
#
loop_
_entity_poly.entity_id
_entity_poly.type
_entity_poly.pdbx_seq_one_letter_code
_entity_poly.pdbx_strand_id
1 'polypeptide(L)'
;MGVSRDTQLRALQPLKAILQGNGKEIFQFAYKTMRDGGDQLSQIISLSTRFTIEEIPPQFCNFFQHVRGPSPVYAWVKYERKEDSNCTEVLSRAKTTGRRGSVFGSNDRYVQLSLIRRQDGFDFLIQRFTDLVSEENRAESM
;
A
#
# COMPACT_ATOMS: atom_id res chain seq x y z
N MET A 1 17.98 1.56 -33.02
CA MET A 1 17.72 2.07 -31.66
C MET A 1 16.22 2.32 -31.52
N GLY A 2 15.58 1.77 -30.49
CA GLY A 2 14.13 1.80 -30.27
C GLY A 2 13.67 0.65 -29.36
N VAL A 3 12.38 0.59 -29.03
CA VAL A 3 11.82 -0.53 -28.23
C VAL A 3 11.94 -1.83 -29.03
N SER A 4 12.42 -2.92 -28.40
CA SER A 4 12.56 -4.23 -29.04
C SER A 4 11.25 -4.70 -29.67
N ARG A 5 11.31 -5.26 -30.89
CA ARG A 5 10.14 -5.87 -31.55
C ARG A 5 9.53 -6.99 -30.70
N ASP A 6 10.36 -7.73 -29.97
CA ASP A 6 9.89 -8.78 -29.07
C ASP A 6 9.10 -8.20 -27.89
N THR A 7 9.54 -7.06 -27.32
CA THR A 7 8.79 -6.36 -26.28
C THR A 7 7.46 -5.85 -26.82
N GLN A 8 7.44 -5.29 -28.03
CA GLN A 8 6.21 -4.82 -28.67
C GLN A 8 5.22 -5.97 -28.89
N LEU A 9 5.69 -7.11 -29.43
CA LEU A 9 4.87 -8.30 -29.67
C LEU A 9 4.34 -8.90 -28.36
N ARG A 10 5.18 -9.01 -27.33
CA ARG A 10 4.78 -9.51 -26.00
C ARG A 10 3.79 -8.59 -25.30
N ALA A 11 3.92 -7.27 -25.44
CA ALA A 11 2.98 -6.31 -24.86
C ALA A 11 1.64 -6.28 -25.62
N LEU A 12 1.65 -6.53 -26.93
CA LEU A 12 0.44 -6.50 -27.75
C LEU A 12 -0.58 -7.58 -27.34
N GLN A 13 -0.12 -8.77 -26.96
CA GLN A 13 -1.00 -9.87 -26.56
C GLN A 13 -1.89 -9.55 -25.34
N PRO A 14 -1.35 -9.15 -24.16
CA PRO A 14 -2.17 -8.79 -23.02
C PRO A 14 -3.01 -7.52 -23.28
N LEU A 15 -2.50 -6.55 -24.04
CA LEU A 15 -3.30 -5.37 -24.41
C LEU A 15 -4.54 -5.77 -25.24
N LYS A 16 -4.39 -6.69 -26.19
CA LYS A 16 -5.54 -7.24 -26.94
C LYS A 16 -6.52 -7.93 -26.01
N ALA A 17 -6.05 -8.73 -25.05
CA ALA A 17 -6.90 -9.41 -24.08
C ALA A 17 -7.65 -8.41 -23.18
N ILE A 18 -6.98 -7.35 -22.71
CA ILE A 18 -7.60 -6.27 -21.91
C ILE A 18 -8.69 -5.55 -22.69
N LEU A 19 -8.55 -5.42 -24.00
CA LEU A 19 -9.53 -4.75 -24.87
C LEU A 19 -10.69 -5.66 -25.30
N GLN A 20 -10.67 -6.96 -24.97
CA GLN A 20 -11.83 -7.82 -25.19
C GLN A 20 -12.94 -7.49 -24.18
N GLY A 21 -14.21 -7.69 -24.58
CA GLY A 21 -15.35 -7.41 -23.71
C GLY A 21 -15.61 -5.90 -23.55
N ASN A 22 -15.93 -5.47 -22.33
CA ASN A 22 -16.17 -4.04 -22.05
C ASN A 22 -14.88 -3.29 -21.65
N GLY A 23 -13.75 -4.00 -21.60
CA GLY A 23 -12.43 -3.45 -21.28
C GLY A 23 -12.28 -2.99 -19.84
N LYS A 24 -13.18 -3.39 -18.93
CA LYS A 24 -13.20 -2.95 -17.53
C LYS A 24 -12.72 -4.03 -16.56
N GLU A 25 -12.63 -5.29 -17.00
CA GLU A 25 -12.42 -6.43 -16.11
C GLU A 25 -11.09 -6.32 -15.34
N ILE A 26 -9.98 -6.03 -16.03
CA ILE A 26 -8.66 -5.87 -15.37
C ILE A 26 -8.64 -4.69 -14.39
N PHE A 27 -9.32 -3.59 -14.74
CA PHE A 27 -9.37 -2.40 -13.89
C PHE A 27 -10.25 -2.62 -12.66
N GLN A 28 -11.34 -3.37 -12.81
CA GLN A 28 -12.19 -3.75 -11.69
C GLN A 28 -11.48 -4.73 -10.75
N PHE A 29 -10.76 -5.70 -11.32
CA PHE A 29 -9.89 -6.60 -10.56
C PHE A 29 -8.86 -5.80 -9.77
N ALA A 30 -8.07 -4.96 -10.45
CA ALA A 30 -7.01 -4.19 -9.83
C ALA A 30 -7.54 -3.27 -8.72
N TYR A 31 -8.65 -2.56 -8.96
CA TYR A 31 -9.29 -1.74 -7.95
C TYR A 31 -9.65 -2.54 -6.70
N LYS A 32 -10.31 -3.70 -6.89
CA LYS A 32 -10.75 -4.53 -5.77
C LYS A 32 -9.56 -5.04 -4.97
N THR A 33 -8.56 -5.60 -5.65
CA THR A 33 -7.34 -6.12 -5.01
C THR A 33 -6.60 -5.04 -4.21
N MET A 34 -6.40 -3.85 -4.78
CA MET A 34 -5.68 -2.77 -4.09
C MET A 34 -6.49 -2.17 -2.94
N ARG A 35 -7.82 -2.07 -3.11
CA ARG A 35 -8.71 -1.59 -2.06
C ARG A 35 -8.76 -2.56 -0.88
N ASP A 36 -8.97 -3.85 -1.15
CA ASP A 36 -9.03 -4.87 -0.10
C ASP A 36 -7.73 -4.88 0.72
N GLY A 37 -6.57 -4.78 0.07
CA GLY A 37 -5.28 -4.67 0.75
C GLY A 37 -5.09 -3.36 1.53
N GLY A 38 -5.52 -2.22 0.97
CA GLY A 38 -5.50 -0.93 1.66
C GLY A 38 -6.41 -0.90 2.90
N ASP A 39 -7.62 -1.43 2.78
CA ASP A 39 -8.61 -1.50 3.86
C ASP A 39 -8.10 -2.40 5.00
N GLN A 40 -7.50 -3.55 4.68
CA GLN A 40 -6.93 -4.46 5.68
C GLN A 40 -5.77 -3.82 6.47
N LEU A 41 -4.86 -3.12 5.79
CA LEU A 41 -3.77 -2.42 6.48
C LEU A 41 -4.30 -1.26 7.34
N SER A 42 -5.28 -0.52 6.82
CA SER A 42 -5.88 0.63 7.53
C SER A 42 -6.59 0.19 8.80
N GLN A 43 -7.28 -0.96 8.78
CA GLN A 43 -7.90 -1.55 9.96
C GLN A 43 -6.87 -1.87 11.05
N ILE A 44 -5.75 -2.51 10.70
CA ILE A 44 -4.70 -2.84 11.68
C ILE A 44 -4.08 -1.57 12.27
N ILE A 45 -3.77 -0.59 11.42
CA ILE A 45 -3.20 0.69 11.87
C ILE A 45 -4.17 1.44 12.78
N SER A 46 -5.48 1.37 12.53
CA SER A 46 -6.49 2.05 13.35
C SER A 46 -6.57 1.55 14.80
N LEU A 47 -5.99 0.38 15.08
CA LEU A 47 -5.90 -0.19 16.43
C LEU A 47 -4.69 0.31 17.22
N SER A 48 -3.92 1.26 16.68
CA SER A 48 -2.68 1.78 17.24
C SER A 48 -2.69 3.30 17.31
N THR A 49 -2.04 3.84 18.34
CA THR A 49 -1.80 5.29 18.46
C THR A 49 -0.44 5.71 17.89
N ARG A 50 0.44 4.74 17.58
CA ARG A 50 1.81 4.96 17.09
C ARG A 50 1.86 5.35 15.62
N PHE A 51 0.87 4.92 14.85
CA PHE A 51 0.87 5.02 13.39
C PHE A 51 -0.34 5.80 12.90
N THR A 52 -0.14 6.64 11.90
CA THR A 52 -1.22 7.24 11.12
C THR A 52 -1.02 6.90 9.65
N ILE A 53 -2.11 6.66 8.93
CA ILE A 53 -2.11 6.41 7.50
C ILE A 53 -2.82 7.58 6.80
N GLU A 54 -2.38 7.90 5.58
CA GLU A 54 -3.03 8.93 4.77
C GLU A 54 -4.50 8.60 4.49
N GLU A 55 -5.41 9.50 4.86
CA GLU A 55 -6.83 9.42 4.51
C GLU A 55 -7.09 10.08 3.16
N ILE A 56 -7.68 9.33 2.23
CA ILE A 56 -8.01 9.81 0.89
C ILE A 56 -9.53 9.76 0.70
N PRO A 57 -10.21 10.89 0.40
CA PRO A 57 -11.65 10.92 0.26
C PRO A 57 -12.12 10.21 -1.02
N PRO A 58 -13.32 9.59 -1.02
CA PRO A 58 -13.95 9.07 -2.23
C PRO A 58 -14.17 10.15 -3.29
N GLN A 59 -14.04 9.80 -4.56
CA GLN A 59 -14.23 10.71 -5.68
C GLN A 59 -15.04 10.08 -6.82
N PHE A 60 -15.65 10.91 -7.66
CA PHE A 60 -16.35 10.45 -8.86
C PHE A 60 -15.37 9.99 -9.93
N CYS A 61 -15.55 8.76 -10.43
CA CYS A 61 -14.68 8.19 -11.46
C CYS A 61 -15.38 8.17 -12.83
N ASN A 62 -14.88 8.95 -13.78
CA ASN A 62 -15.44 9.01 -15.15
C ASN A 62 -15.37 7.68 -15.90
N PHE A 63 -14.37 6.83 -15.64
CA PHE A 63 -14.25 5.53 -16.32
C PHE A 63 -15.35 4.54 -15.86
N PHE A 64 -15.64 4.54 -14.56
CA PHE A 64 -16.61 3.64 -13.93
C PHE A 64 -18.00 4.27 -13.70
N GLN A 65 -18.15 5.57 -13.92
CA GLN A 65 -19.41 6.33 -13.84
C GLN A 65 -20.11 6.26 -12.46
N HIS A 66 -19.33 6.23 -11.37
CA HIS A 66 -19.86 6.33 -10.00
C HIS A 66 -18.79 6.84 -9.03
N VAL A 67 -19.23 7.24 -7.82
CA VAL A 67 -18.34 7.60 -6.70
C VAL A 67 -17.68 6.35 -6.15
N ARG A 68 -16.36 6.39 -5.97
CA ARG A 68 -15.56 5.27 -5.46
C ARG A 68 -14.56 5.76 -4.41
N GLY A 69 -14.34 4.91 -3.40
CA GLY A 69 -13.25 5.10 -2.44
C GLY A 69 -11.87 4.90 -3.08
N PRO A 70 -10.80 5.34 -2.41
CA PRO A 70 -9.45 5.17 -2.89
C PRO A 70 -9.05 3.69 -2.97
N SER A 71 -8.14 3.37 -3.90
CA SER A 71 -7.50 2.05 -3.99
C SER A 71 -5.99 2.26 -4.22
N PRO A 72 -5.27 2.78 -3.22
CA PRO A 72 -3.88 3.21 -3.40
C PRO A 72 -2.96 2.00 -3.61
N VAL A 73 -1.92 2.21 -4.42
CA VAL A 73 -0.87 1.21 -4.68
C VAL A 73 0.14 1.15 -3.52
N TYR A 74 0.26 2.27 -2.82
CA TYR A 74 1.18 2.46 -1.71
C TYR A 74 0.45 3.09 -0.53
N ALA A 75 0.77 2.63 0.68
CA ALA A 75 0.34 3.28 1.90
C ALA A 75 1.46 4.17 2.44
N TRP A 76 1.13 5.43 2.72
CA TRP A 76 2.00 6.33 3.47
C TRP A 76 1.67 6.25 4.94
N VAL A 77 2.56 5.62 5.69
CA VAL A 77 2.41 5.47 7.14
C VAL A 77 3.37 6.43 7.82
N LYS A 78 2.84 7.24 8.74
CA LYS A 78 3.58 8.19 9.55
C LYS A 78 3.67 7.67 10.99
N TYR A 79 4.84 7.85 11.58
CA TYR A 79 5.06 7.59 12.99
C TYR A 79 4.80 8.84 13.85
N GLU A 80 3.99 8.73 14.90
CA GLU A 80 3.56 9.89 15.70
C GLU A 80 4.38 10.15 16.97
N ARG A 81 4.89 9.11 17.66
CA ARG A 81 5.60 9.29 18.94
C ARG A 81 6.98 9.96 18.75
N LYS A 82 7.23 11.06 19.48
CA LYS A 82 8.50 11.82 19.45
C LYS A 82 9.63 11.16 20.25
N GLU A 83 9.29 10.36 21.26
CA GLU A 83 10.22 9.73 22.21
C GLU A 83 10.98 8.55 21.59
N ASP A 84 10.43 7.95 20.52
CA ASP A 84 11.13 6.93 19.73
C ASP A 84 12.11 7.59 18.74
N SER A 85 13.21 8.10 19.29
CA SER A 85 14.45 8.28 18.54
C SER A 85 14.96 6.98 17.89
N ASN A 86 14.41 5.83 18.33
CA ASN A 86 14.53 4.51 17.72
C ASN A 86 13.45 4.20 16.66
N CYS A 87 12.89 5.23 16.02
CA CYS A 87 12.16 5.11 14.75
C CYS A 87 12.93 4.17 13.78
N THR A 88 14.27 4.19 13.82
CA THR A 88 15.19 3.33 13.07
C THR A 88 14.96 1.83 13.23
N GLU A 89 14.58 1.32 14.40
CA GLU A 89 14.44 -0.13 14.65
C GLU A 89 13.07 -0.64 14.17
N VAL A 90 11.99 0.09 14.48
CA VAL A 90 10.64 -0.20 13.94
C VAL A 90 10.62 -0.01 12.44
N LEU A 91 11.21 1.08 11.95
CA LEU A 91 11.47 1.27 10.52
C LEU A 91 12.44 0.22 10.00
N SER A 92 13.38 -0.36 10.75
CA SER A 92 14.24 -1.45 10.26
C SER A 92 13.46 -2.74 10.06
N ARG A 93 12.55 -3.04 10.99
CA ARG A 93 11.59 -4.14 10.87
C ARG A 93 10.59 -3.85 9.74
N ALA A 94 10.23 -2.60 9.47
CA ALA A 94 9.38 -2.23 8.34
C ALA A 94 10.16 -2.05 7.01
N LYS A 95 11.47 -1.78 7.04
CA LYS A 95 12.37 -1.50 5.89
C LYS A 95 12.51 -2.70 4.97
N THR A 96 12.26 -3.91 5.47
CA THR A 96 12.15 -5.11 4.62
C THR A 96 10.97 -5.03 3.65
N THR A 97 10.02 -4.15 3.91
CA THR A 97 8.72 -4.13 3.25
C THR A 97 8.33 -2.75 2.68
N GLY A 98 9.08 -1.68 2.98
CA GLY A 98 8.81 -0.32 2.53
C GLY A 98 10.04 0.57 2.30
N ARG A 99 9.81 1.78 1.79
CA ARG A 99 10.83 2.80 1.50
C ARG A 99 10.70 3.98 2.46
N ARG A 100 11.83 4.51 2.94
CA ARG A 100 11.86 5.68 3.83
C ARG A 100 11.37 6.94 3.15
N GLY A 101 10.69 7.80 3.90
CA GLY A 101 10.20 9.10 3.44
C GLY A 101 11.31 10.04 2.97
N SER A 102 12.50 9.97 3.55
CA SER A 102 13.68 10.75 3.13
C SER A 102 14.07 10.54 1.67
N VAL A 103 13.84 9.35 1.11
CA VAL A 103 14.08 9.05 -0.31
C VAL A 103 13.17 9.90 -1.22
N PHE A 104 12.05 10.39 -0.70
CA PHE A 104 11.06 11.20 -1.39
C PHE A 104 11.07 12.66 -0.94
N GLY A 105 12.09 13.10 -0.19
CA GLY A 105 12.17 14.47 0.35
C GLY A 105 11.25 14.74 1.54
N SER A 106 10.64 13.70 2.13
CA SER A 106 9.90 13.80 3.38
C SER A 106 10.81 13.53 4.58
N ASN A 107 10.29 13.67 5.80
CA ASN A 107 11.04 13.29 7.00
C ASN A 107 11.08 11.76 7.20
N ASP A 108 12.04 11.27 7.98
CA ASP A 108 12.21 9.83 8.25
C ASP A 108 11.11 9.21 9.12
N ARG A 109 10.12 9.98 9.58
CA ARG A 109 8.92 9.44 10.26
C ARG A 109 7.91 8.86 9.29
N TYR A 110 8.07 9.09 7.99
CA TYR A 110 7.23 8.48 6.96
C TYR A 110 7.87 7.24 6.36
N VAL A 111 7.04 6.24 6.08
CA VAL A 111 7.40 5.07 5.29
C VAL A 111 6.34 4.83 4.22
N GLN A 112 6.79 4.59 2.99
CA GLN A 112 5.96 4.16 1.88
C GLN A 112 5.97 2.63 1.82
N LEU A 113 4.82 2.00 2.05
CA LEU A 113 4.63 0.55 1.99
C LEU A 113 4.00 0.18 0.65
N SER A 114 4.47 -0.89 0.02
CA SER A 114 3.89 -1.38 -1.24
C SER A 114 2.76 -2.37 -0.97
N LEU A 115 1.56 -2.07 -1.50
CA LEU A 115 0.36 -2.91 -1.38
C LEU A 115 0.18 -3.86 -2.58
N ILE A 116 0.96 -3.67 -3.65
CA ILE A 116 0.88 -4.47 -4.89
C ILE A 116 1.91 -5.60 -4.95
N ARG A 117 2.42 -6.04 -3.80
CA ARG A 117 3.29 -7.22 -3.75
C ARG A 117 2.47 -8.48 -4.04
N ARG A 118 3.18 -9.60 -4.26
CA ARG A 118 2.53 -10.92 -4.22
C ARG A 118 1.88 -11.13 -2.84
N GLN A 119 0.85 -11.98 -2.80
CA GLN A 119 0.04 -12.20 -1.61
C GLN A 119 0.88 -12.58 -0.39
N ASP A 120 1.85 -13.49 -0.55
CA ASP A 120 2.81 -13.87 0.49
C ASP A 120 3.57 -12.67 1.09
N GLY A 121 4.02 -11.76 0.23
CA GLY A 121 4.70 -10.53 0.65
C GLY A 121 3.77 -9.54 1.35
N PHE A 122 2.48 -9.53 0.99
CA PHE A 122 1.47 -8.72 1.64
C PHE A 122 1.04 -9.31 2.99
N ASP A 123 0.81 -10.61 3.08
CA ASP A 123 0.48 -11.30 4.33
C ASP A 123 1.57 -11.10 5.38
N PHE A 124 2.84 -11.14 4.96
CA PHE A 124 3.97 -10.82 5.82
C PHE A 124 4.00 -9.37 6.30
N LEU A 125 3.57 -8.42 5.47
CA LEU A 125 3.42 -7.01 5.87
C LEU A 125 2.37 -6.90 6.98
N ILE A 126 1.20 -7.50 6.76
CA ILE A 126 0.07 -7.49 7.68
C ILE A 126 0.48 -8.10 9.02
N GLN A 127 1.08 -9.29 9.01
CA GLN A 127 1.55 -9.96 10.23
C GLN A 127 2.48 -9.07 11.05
N ARG A 128 3.46 -8.41 10.41
CA ARG A 128 4.39 -7.52 11.11
C ARG A 128 3.71 -6.33 11.75
N PHE A 129 2.75 -5.71 11.07
CA PHE A 129 1.99 -4.61 11.65
C PHE A 129 1.11 -5.09 12.80
N THR A 130 0.46 -6.26 12.68
CA THR A 130 -0.31 -6.87 13.78
C THR A 130 0.57 -7.11 15.01
N ASP A 131 1.79 -7.62 14.84
CA ASP A 131 2.74 -7.84 15.94
C ASP A 131 3.11 -6.52 16.61
N LEU A 132 3.45 -5.48 15.83
CA LEU A 132 3.82 -4.15 16.35
C LEU A 132 2.70 -3.47 17.12
N VAL A 133 1.46 -3.61 16.67
CA VAL A 133 0.27 -3.08 17.35
C VAL A 133 -0.05 -3.88 18.61
N SER A 134 0.14 -5.21 18.58
CA SER A 134 -0.06 -6.06 19.75
C SER A 134 0.95 -5.79 20.86
N GLU A 135 2.21 -5.50 20.49
CA GLU A 135 3.26 -5.09 21.44
C GLU A 135 2.91 -3.77 22.15
N GLU A 136 2.36 -2.78 21.42
CA GLU A 136 1.91 -1.51 21.99
C GLU A 136 0.80 -1.70 23.02
N ASN A 137 -0.25 -2.46 22.67
CA ASN A 137 -1.39 -2.69 23.57
C ASN A 137 -0.99 -3.38 24.88
N ARG A 138 0.01 -4.27 24.83
CA ARG A 138 0.54 -4.92 26.04
C ARG A 138 1.30 -3.92 26.93
N ALA A 139 2.10 -3.05 26.33
CA ALA A 139 2.86 -2.03 27.05
C ALA A 139 1.96 -0.98 27.72
N GLU A 140 0.79 -0.67 27.14
CA GLU A 140 -0.19 0.26 27.73
C GLU A 140 -1.04 -0.35 28.84
N SER A 141 -1.10 -1.69 28.92
CA SER A 141 -1.85 -2.42 29.94
C SER A 141 -1.05 -2.71 31.23
N MET A 142 0.24 -2.36 31.26
CA MET A 142 1.16 -2.51 32.39
C MET A 142 1.39 -1.17 33.10
#